data_AF-A0A6G0TCN4-F1
#
_entry.id   AF-A0A6G0TCN4-F1
#
_cell.length_a   1.000
_cell.length_b   1.000
_cell.length_c   1.000
_cell.angle_alpha   90.00
_cell.angle_beta   90.00
_cell.angle_gamma   90.00
#
_symmetry.space_group_name_H-M   'P 1'
#
loop_
_entity.id
_entity.type
_entity.pdbx_description
1 polymer ?
#
loop_
_entity_poly.entity_id
_entity_poly.type
_entity_poly.pdbx_seq_one_letter_code
_entity_poly.pdbx_strand_id
1 'polypeptide(L)'
;MQWGSSRFLLDFCVGFQNEKYGLNICGEGGEYETFTLDCPLFTKSVIIEEFETVMHTNDTIAPVGYINFKKFCLLKKPVGKILNLSFELNVDENQSFRDRMACYRVRSPLAHLMDLDDLEIDLGTVTDGDNFDDDASENNSIIIDQTDGQVCFGELIETDSVSCIGYPNGWTWINSLTGYWVDDKSPVIVALEKLRDLLQERNLELTDVVAVTLYVRDMTEFLNMNAQYASIMCRISPPVRVCVEIPLSEYTPILIDVVAYKPPSKSSSNSNLPSISKHTMHVQSISHWAPANIGPYSQAIRVGDIIYVAGQIALVPGTLNIVEGGIRQQCRLSLRHVSRIIKAVDPNIQLRDVVQGICYVTHTKYIHAARTEWEKRTNNAIVDYIVVSRLPKDAIVEWHLWAHRHNSRFEYEETGCCVDNYRVSIRRRWNYENNVAAIVTYISSGSCTSLSAITDSLETSTESISAIGLEEAFRYSLKRLLRGEPTSTPTDAICSLRIFYKVSQDQKPICRQLINATLNNLRVEYRIVATVIPVLHLHHPNTFVSICALRHNT
;
A
#
# COMPACT_ATOMS: atom_id res chain seq x y z
N MET A 1 4.54 56.57 2.48
CA MET A 1 3.76 56.57 1.23
C MET A 1 3.80 55.14 0.70
N GLN A 2 2.74 54.36 0.49
CA GLN A 2 1.30 54.59 0.44
C GLN A 2 0.65 53.22 0.79
N TRP A 3 0.28 53.02 2.06
CA TRP A 3 -0.40 51.81 2.58
C TRP A 3 -1.92 51.88 2.35
N GLY A 4 -2.36 52.07 1.10
CA GLY A 4 -3.76 52.44 0.79
C GLY A 4 -4.54 51.48 -0.12
N SER A 5 -3.88 50.62 -0.89
CA SER A 5 -4.52 49.91 -2.01
C SER A 5 -4.72 48.40 -1.81
N SER A 6 -4.04 47.78 -0.84
CA SER A 6 -4.20 46.36 -0.50
C SER A 6 -5.42 46.07 0.38
N ARG A 7 -5.81 47.00 1.26
CA ARG A 7 -7.02 46.86 2.09
C ARG A 7 -8.31 46.91 1.27
N PHE A 8 -8.36 47.75 0.24
CA PHE A 8 -9.57 47.95 -0.58
C PHE A 8 -9.96 46.73 -1.42
N LEU A 9 -8.98 45.98 -1.95
CA LEU A 9 -9.23 44.76 -2.74
C LEU A 9 -9.62 43.57 -1.86
N LEU A 10 -9.01 43.46 -0.67
CA LEU A 10 -9.40 42.46 0.34
C LEU A 10 -10.80 42.77 0.87
N ASP A 11 -11.08 43.98 1.32
CA ASP A 11 -12.39 44.33 1.90
C ASP A 11 -13.54 44.22 0.89
N PHE A 12 -13.32 44.59 -0.38
CA PHE A 12 -14.36 44.52 -1.41
C PHE A 12 -14.68 43.07 -1.84
N CYS A 13 -13.68 42.21 -2.00
CA CYS A 13 -13.90 40.81 -2.35
C CYS A 13 -14.43 39.99 -1.16
N VAL A 14 -13.89 40.23 0.05
CA VAL A 14 -14.26 39.53 1.29
C VAL A 14 -15.69 39.88 1.71
N GLY A 15 -16.06 41.16 1.66
CA GLY A 15 -17.41 41.61 2.01
C GLY A 15 -18.48 41.06 1.05
N PHE A 16 -18.22 41.13 -0.26
CA PHE A 16 -19.19 40.71 -1.28
C PHE A 16 -19.46 39.19 -1.28
N GLN A 17 -18.45 38.36 -1.02
CA GLN A 17 -18.62 36.90 -0.96
C GLN A 17 -19.29 36.42 0.33
N ASN A 18 -19.02 37.07 1.46
CA ASN A 18 -19.66 36.75 2.74
C ASN A 18 -21.15 37.14 2.72
N GLU A 19 -21.49 38.37 2.33
CA GLU A 19 -22.89 38.84 2.29
C GLU A 19 -23.79 38.05 1.33
N LYS A 20 -23.24 37.58 0.21
CA LYS A 20 -24.06 36.98 -0.86
C LYS A 20 -24.10 35.46 -0.84
N TYR A 21 -23.05 34.82 -0.33
CA TYR A 21 -22.89 33.35 -0.39
C TYR A 21 -22.51 32.73 0.95
N GLY A 22 -22.34 33.51 2.03
CA GLY A 22 -21.88 33.02 3.33
C GLY A 22 -20.45 32.47 3.33
N LEU A 23 -19.64 32.82 2.32
CA LEU A 23 -18.27 32.32 2.15
C LEU A 23 -17.26 33.30 2.77
N ASN A 24 -16.43 32.79 3.69
CA ASN A 24 -15.24 33.47 4.16
C ASN A 24 -14.07 33.18 3.19
N ILE A 25 -13.43 34.21 2.63
CA ILE A 25 -12.31 34.06 1.67
C ILE A 25 -11.06 33.48 2.33
N CYS A 26 -10.88 33.75 3.62
CA CYS A 26 -9.98 32.99 4.47
C CYS A 26 -10.80 31.83 5.00
N GLY A 27 -10.57 30.61 4.51
CA GLY A 27 -11.39 29.44 4.76
C GLY A 27 -11.89 29.27 6.19
N GLU A 28 -12.98 28.51 6.34
CA GLU A 28 -13.51 28.09 7.63
C GLU A 28 -12.36 27.67 8.57
N GLY A 29 -12.30 28.27 9.75
CA GLY A 29 -11.14 28.20 10.64
C GLY A 29 -10.71 26.77 10.94
N GLY A 30 -9.44 26.47 10.63
CA GLY A 30 -8.79 25.19 10.94
C GLY A 30 -7.40 25.09 10.32
N GLU A 31 -6.37 25.36 11.14
CA GLU A 31 -4.95 24.96 11.03
C GLU A 31 -4.10 25.37 9.81
N TYR A 32 -4.66 25.77 8.67
CA TYR A 32 -3.87 26.19 7.49
C TYR A 32 -4.47 27.40 6.78
N GLU A 33 -3.80 28.55 6.87
CA GLU A 33 -4.09 29.70 6.01
C GLU A 33 -3.51 29.46 4.62
N THR A 34 -4.36 29.40 3.60
CA THR A 34 -3.92 29.21 2.20
C THR A 34 -3.54 30.56 1.58
N PHE A 35 -2.28 30.70 1.17
CA PHE A 35 -1.80 31.89 0.43
C PHE A 35 -1.71 31.59 -1.07
N THR A 36 -2.59 32.20 -1.87
CA THR A 36 -2.64 31.95 -3.33
C THR A 36 -1.62 32.81 -4.06
N LEU A 37 -0.57 32.19 -4.61
CA LEU A 37 0.46 32.87 -5.40
C LEU A 37 0.02 33.18 -6.83
N ASP A 38 -0.71 32.26 -7.45
CA ASP A 38 -1.15 32.37 -8.83
C ASP A 38 -2.56 31.80 -8.97
N CYS A 39 -3.49 32.60 -9.50
CA CYS A 39 -4.83 32.18 -9.85
C CYS A 39 -5.15 32.63 -11.27
N PRO A 40 -5.53 31.76 -12.22
CA PRO A 40 -5.81 32.12 -13.61
C PRO A 40 -6.82 33.28 -13.81
N LEU A 41 -7.68 33.55 -12.82
CA LEU A 41 -8.64 34.66 -12.85
C LEU A 41 -8.00 36.04 -12.58
N PHE A 42 -6.78 36.07 -12.06
CA PHE A 42 -6.02 37.28 -11.75
C PHE A 42 -5.10 37.68 -12.91
N THR A 43 -4.88 38.97 -13.06
CA THR A 43 -4.03 39.56 -14.12
C THR A 43 -2.55 39.58 -13.76
N LYS A 44 -2.22 39.34 -12.48
CA LYS A 44 -0.87 39.29 -11.94
C LYS A 44 -0.71 38.06 -11.03
N SER A 45 0.51 37.53 -10.96
CA SER A 45 0.91 36.51 -9.99
C SER A 45 1.77 37.16 -8.90
N VAL A 46 1.70 36.65 -7.67
CA VAL A 46 2.58 37.02 -6.57
C VAL A 46 3.82 36.13 -6.63
N ILE A 47 5.00 36.74 -6.73
CA ILE A 47 6.28 36.05 -6.65
C ILE A 47 6.87 36.34 -5.28
N ILE A 48 7.10 35.30 -4.49
CA ILE A 48 7.86 35.41 -3.23
C ILE A 48 9.34 35.39 -3.60
N GLU A 49 10.04 36.48 -3.32
CA GLU A 49 11.48 36.60 -3.56
C GLU A 49 12.28 36.17 -2.32
N GLU A 50 11.76 36.45 -1.14
CA GLU A 50 12.43 36.15 0.12
C GLU A 50 11.41 35.84 1.21
N PHE A 51 11.64 34.75 1.94
CA PHE A 51 10.85 34.35 3.10
C PHE A 51 11.72 33.63 4.11
N GLU A 52 11.27 33.58 5.35
CA GLU A 52 11.84 32.73 6.39
C GLU A 52 10.73 31.88 7.03
N THR A 53 11.08 30.69 7.52
CA THR A 53 10.18 29.89 8.35
C THR A 53 10.47 30.19 9.81
N VAL A 54 9.48 30.72 10.52
CA VAL A 54 9.60 31.02 11.95
C VAL A 54 8.89 29.92 12.74
N MET A 55 9.67 29.16 13.50
CA MET A 55 9.12 28.16 14.42
C MET A 55 8.61 28.85 15.68
N HIS A 56 7.30 28.83 15.90
CA HIS A 56 6.68 29.41 17.09
C HIS A 56 6.74 28.42 18.26
N THR A 57 6.38 27.17 18.02
CA THR A 57 6.52 26.05 18.99
C THR A 57 7.11 24.85 18.28
N ASN A 58 8.19 24.30 18.84
CA ASN A 58 8.87 23.15 18.27
C ASN A 58 8.54 21.88 19.07
N ASP A 59 7.24 21.58 19.16
CA ASP A 59 6.75 20.36 19.80
C ASP A 59 7.16 19.12 18.98
N THR A 60 7.46 18.01 19.64
CA THR A 60 7.89 16.77 18.99
C THR A 60 6.77 16.08 18.21
N ILE A 61 5.52 16.42 18.51
CA ILE A 61 4.31 15.82 17.97
C ILE A 61 3.66 16.75 16.94
N ALA A 62 3.55 18.04 17.25
CA ALA A 62 2.90 19.03 16.38
C ALA A 62 3.64 20.38 16.40
N PRO A 63 4.80 20.49 15.70
CA PRO A 63 5.52 21.75 15.64
C PRO A 63 4.69 22.80 14.89
N VAL A 64 4.54 23.98 15.48
CA VAL A 64 3.85 25.11 14.88
C VAL A 64 4.89 26.09 14.38
N GLY A 65 4.86 26.35 13.08
CA GLY A 65 5.64 27.40 12.45
C GLY A 65 4.77 28.22 11.51
N TYR A 66 5.22 29.41 11.18
CA TYR A 66 4.61 30.24 10.15
C TYR A 66 5.67 30.67 9.15
N ILE A 67 5.25 30.89 7.91
CA ILE A 67 6.10 31.47 6.88
C ILE A 67 5.99 33.00 6.99
N ASN A 68 7.12 33.65 7.18
CA ASN A 68 7.23 35.10 7.20
C ASN A 68 7.80 35.59 5.86
N PHE A 69 6.93 36.12 4.99
CA PHE A 69 7.34 36.69 3.70
C PHE A 69 8.07 38.02 3.93
N LYS A 70 9.35 38.08 3.56
CA LYS A 70 10.18 39.29 3.67
C LYS A 70 10.03 40.18 2.45
N LYS A 71 9.96 39.57 1.26
CA LYS A 71 9.91 40.27 -0.01
C LYS A 71 9.07 39.51 -1.03
N PHE A 72 8.17 40.23 -1.67
CA PHE A 72 7.38 39.73 -2.79
C PHE A 72 7.16 40.82 -3.84
N CYS A 73 6.95 40.41 -5.08
CA CYS A 73 6.62 41.30 -6.18
C CYS A 73 5.41 40.76 -6.97
N LEU A 74 4.78 41.64 -7.75
CA LEU A 74 3.68 41.27 -8.63
C LEU A 74 4.20 41.15 -10.06
N LEU A 75 4.15 39.94 -10.61
CA LEU A 75 4.47 39.68 -12.01
C LEU A 75 3.21 39.79 -12.86
N LYS A 76 3.23 40.63 -13.90
CA LYS A 76 2.15 40.65 -14.88
C LYS A 76 2.14 39.35 -15.67
N LYS A 77 0.97 38.72 -15.79
CA LYS A 77 0.87 37.48 -16.55
C LYS A 77 0.98 37.75 -18.06
N PRO A 78 1.64 36.87 -18.82
CA PRO A 78 1.68 37.00 -20.27
C PRO A 78 0.26 36.95 -20.85
N VAL A 79 -0.03 37.84 -21.79
CA VAL A 79 -1.27 37.82 -22.58
C VAL A 79 -1.10 36.75 -23.65
N GLY A 80 -1.87 35.66 -23.55
CA GLY A 80 -1.75 34.49 -24.41
C GLY A 80 -0.72 33.48 -23.90
N LYS A 81 -1.17 32.22 -23.78
CA LYS A 81 -0.46 31.02 -23.27
C LYS A 81 -0.10 31.02 -21.78
N ILE A 82 -1.02 30.48 -20.97
CA ILE A 82 -0.66 29.76 -19.75
C ILE A 82 -0.37 28.31 -20.17
N LEU A 83 0.91 27.95 -20.17
CA LEU A 83 1.46 26.73 -20.78
C LEU A 83 1.08 25.39 -20.13
N ASN A 84 0.17 25.33 -19.15
CA ASN A 84 -0.17 24.08 -18.43
C ASN A 84 -1.68 23.84 -18.22
N LEU A 85 -2.54 24.62 -18.89
CA LEU A 85 -3.96 24.28 -19.01
C LEU A 85 -4.25 24.08 -20.50
N SER A 86 -4.95 23.01 -20.84
CA SER A 86 -5.50 22.75 -22.18
C SER A 86 -6.53 23.78 -22.67
N PHE A 87 -6.60 24.95 -22.03
CA PHE A 87 -7.46 26.07 -22.38
C PHE A 87 -6.69 27.38 -22.26
N GLU A 88 -6.59 28.11 -23.38
CA GLU A 88 -6.09 29.48 -23.41
C GLU A 88 -7.10 30.42 -22.76
N LEU A 89 -6.82 30.87 -21.54
CA LEU A 89 -7.50 32.03 -20.98
C LEU A 89 -6.78 33.28 -21.47
N ASN A 90 -7.32 33.91 -22.51
CA ASN A 90 -6.99 35.29 -22.84
C ASN A 90 -7.61 36.19 -21.76
N VAL A 91 -6.86 36.37 -20.67
CA VAL A 91 -7.19 37.32 -19.60
C VAL A 91 -7.03 38.73 -20.16
N ASP A 92 -8.12 39.32 -20.63
CA ASP A 92 -8.16 40.75 -20.98
C ASP A 92 -8.26 41.56 -19.68
N GLU A 93 -7.34 42.50 -19.49
CA GLU A 93 -7.34 43.39 -18.32
C GLU A 93 -8.58 44.29 -18.27
N ASN A 94 -9.25 44.50 -19.41
CA ASN A 94 -10.48 45.28 -19.50
C ASN A 94 -11.74 44.46 -19.13
N GLN A 95 -11.64 43.13 -19.06
CA GLN A 95 -12.76 42.29 -18.62
C GLN A 95 -12.97 42.41 -17.11
N SER A 96 -14.23 42.44 -16.68
CA SER A 96 -14.54 42.37 -15.26
C SER A 96 -14.16 41.00 -14.69
N PHE A 97 -13.96 40.91 -13.37
CA PHE A 97 -13.72 39.61 -12.72
C PHE A 97 -14.85 38.60 -13.00
N ARG A 98 -16.09 39.08 -13.10
CA ARG A 98 -17.27 38.26 -13.40
C ARG A 98 -17.20 37.67 -14.82
N ASP A 99 -16.75 38.45 -15.80
CA ASP A 99 -16.61 37.99 -17.18
C ASP A 99 -15.50 36.93 -17.29
N ARG A 100 -14.38 37.15 -16.60
CA ARG A 100 -13.29 36.16 -16.52
C ARG A 100 -13.75 34.86 -15.85
N MET A 101 -14.54 34.96 -14.79
CA MET A 101 -15.12 33.80 -14.11
C MET A 101 -16.10 33.03 -14.99
N ALA A 102 -16.93 33.73 -15.79
CA ALA A 102 -17.86 33.10 -16.71
C ALA A 102 -17.16 32.32 -17.84
N CYS A 103 -15.97 32.76 -18.25
CA CYS A 103 -15.14 32.06 -19.24
C CYS A 103 -14.33 30.90 -18.65
N TYR A 104 -14.20 30.82 -17.31
CA TYR A 104 -13.37 29.82 -16.65
C TYR A 104 -14.13 28.52 -16.42
N ARG A 105 -13.71 27.45 -17.11
CA ARG A 105 -14.22 26.09 -16.86
C ARG A 105 -13.41 25.43 -15.75
N VAL A 106 -14.02 25.26 -14.59
CA VAL A 106 -13.45 24.45 -13.50
C VAL A 106 -13.45 22.99 -13.96
N ARG A 107 -12.27 22.35 -13.96
CA ARG A 107 -12.16 20.91 -14.24
C ARG A 107 -12.93 20.14 -13.18
N SER A 108 -13.76 19.19 -13.60
CA SER A 108 -14.36 18.23 -12.66
C SER A 108 -13.26 17.32 -12.09
N PRO A 109 -13.51 16.65 -10.95
CA PRO A 109 -12.59 15.64 -10.43
C PRO A 109 -12.21 14.58 -11.46
N LEU A 110 -13.16 14.16 -12.32
CA LEU A 110 -12.92 13.21 -13.41
C LEU A 110 -12.09 13.82 -14.56
N ALA A 111 -12.23 15.12 -14.84
CA ALA A 111 -11.40 15.78 -15.86
C ALA A 111 -9.91 15.82 -15.47
N HIS A 112 -9.57 15.77 -14.17
CA HIS A 112 -8.19 15.58 -13.69
C HIS A 112 -7.67 14.14 -13.82
N LEU A 113 -8.53 13.21 -14.25
CA LEU A 113 -8.16 11.83 -14.56
C LEU A 113 -7.91 11.63 -16.05
N MET A 114 -8.39 12.51 -16.94
CA MET A 114 -8.19 12.35 -18.39
C MET A 114 -6.70 12.42 -18.78
N ASP A 115 -5.86 13.05 -17.96
CA ASP A 115 -4.40 13.03 -18.09
C ASP A 115 -3.78 11.63 -17.84
N LEU A 116 -4.56 10.64 -17.34
CA LEU A 116 -4.11 9.25 -17.16
C LEU A 116 -3.80 8.54 -18.48
N ASP A 117 -4.46 8.94 -19.57
CA ASP A 117 -4.34 8.26 -20.86
C ASP A 117 -3.23 8.88 -21.74
N ASP A 118 -2.94 10.18 -21.58
CA ASP A 118 -2.01 10.91 -22.46
C ASP A 118 -0.69 11.37 -21.80
N LEU A 119 -0.57 11.42 -20.46
CA LEU A 119 0.46 12.28 -19.82
C LEU A 119 1.29 11.69 -18.66
N GLU A 120 1.26 10.37 -18.42
CA GLU A 120 2.20 9.74 -17.47
C GLU A 120 3.21 8.77 -18.12
N ILE A 121 3.41 8.90 -19.44
CA ILE A 121 4.54 8.31 -20.19
C ILE A 121 5.66 9.37 -20.28
N ASP A 122 6.23 9.76 -19.15
CA ASP A 122 7.56 10.37 -19.13
C ASP A 122 8.35 9.85 -17.93
N LEU A 123 8.73 8.57 -18.02
CA LEU A 123 9.69 7.92 -17.14
C LEU A 123 10.72 7.18 -18.01
N GLY A 124 11.58 7.97 -18.66
CA GLY A 124 12.85 7.51 -19.25
C GLY A 124 12.68 6.58 -20.45
N THR A 125 12.71 7.18 -21.65
CA THR A 125 13.08 6.57 -22.94
C THR A 125 13.28 5.05 -22.94
N VAL A 126 12.22 4.33 -23.30
CA VAL A 126 12.33 3.07 -24.05
C VAL A 126 11.59 3.33 -25.35
N THR A 127 12.33 3.29 -26.45
CA THR A 127 11.85 3.56 -27.81
C THR A 127 10.99 2.42 -28.32
N ASP A 128 9.82 2.81 -28.82
CA ASP A 128 9.02 2.31 -29.94
C ASP A 128 8.78 0.81 -30.17
N GLY A 129 7.50 0.54 -30.40
CA GLY A 129 7.02 -0.57 -31.21
C GLY A 129 6.06 -1.46 -30.44
N ASP A 130 4.76 -1.12 -30.44
CA ASP A 130 3.72 -2.01 -30.97
C ASP A 130 2.33 -1.40 -30.70
N ASN A 131 1.68 -1.00 -31.79
CA ASN A 131 0.22 -0.89 -31.84
C ASN A 131 -0.33 -2.30 -31.65
N PHE A 132 -0.91 -2.58 -30.48
CA PHE A 132 -1.73 -3.77 -30.31
C PHE A 132 -3.18 -3.40 -30.51
N ASP A 133 -3.70 -3.84 -31.66
CA ASP A 133 -5.10 -3.84 -32.03
C ASP A 133 -5.96 -4.44 -30.90
N ASP A 134 -7.02 -3.73 -30.57
CA ASP A 134 -8.16 -4.15 -29.75
C ASP A 134 -8.93 -5.26 -30.50
N ASP A 135 -8.39 -6.47 -30.54
CA ASP A 135 -9.13 -7.66 -30.96
C ASP A 135 -8.78 -8.84 -30.04
N ALA A 136 -9.19 -8.71 -28.77
CA ALA A 136 -9.42 -9.90 -27.95
C ALA A 136 -10.76 -10.51 -28.39
N SER A 137 -10.71 -11.26 -29.49
CA SER A 137 -11.79 -12.12 -29.93
C SER A 137 -12.22 -13.03 -28.78
N GLU A 138 -13.47 -12.85 -28.36
CA GLU A 138 -14.27 -13.83 -27.65
C GLU A 138 -14.18 -15.16 -28.39
N ASN A 139 -13.36 -16.10 -27.92
CA ASN A 139 -13.51 -17.55 -28.13
C ASN A 139 -12.37 -18.31 -27.43
N ASN A 140 -12.48 -18.36 -26.10
CA ASN A 140 -12.15 -19.53 -25.30
C ASN A 140 -12.95 -19.38 -24.00
N SER A 141 -14.23 -19.72 -24.09
CA SER A 141 -15.11 -19.86 -22.93
C SER A 141 -14.61 -21.01 -22.07
N ILE A 142 -13.62 -20.73 -21.22
CA ILE A 142 -13.38 -21.54 -20.03
C ILE A 142 -14.62 -21.32 -19.17
N ILE A 143 -15.44 -22.36 -19.03
CA ILE A 143 -16.55 -22.38 -18.08
C ILE A 143 -15.92 -22.31 -16.70
N ILE A 144 -15.86 -21.10 -16.14
CA ILE A 144 -15.44 -20.86 -14.76
C ILE A 144 -16.71 -21.04 -13.94
N ASP A 145 -16.72 -22.10 -13.13
CA ASP A 145 -17.81 -22.39 -12.21
C ASP A 145 -17.99 -21.19 -11.26
N GLN A 146 -19.09 -20.46 -11.45
CA GLN A 146 -19.55 -19.39 -10.57
C GLN A 146 -20.34 -20.04 -9.45
N THR A 147 -19.65 -20.69 -8.53
CA THR A 147 -20.25 -21.08 -7.25
C THR A 147 -19.85 -20.03 -6.21
N ASP A 148 -20.79 -19.13 -5.89
CA ASP A 148 -20.83 -18.32 -4.66
C ASP A 148 -20.98 -19.23 -3.41
N GLY A 149 -20.22 -20.32 -3.34
CA GLY A 149 -20.30 -21.29 -2.25
C GLY A 149 -19.45 -20.82 -1.07
N GLN A 150 -20.09 -20.69 0.09
CA GLN A 150 -19.39 -20.51 1.37
C GLN A 150 -18.33 -21.60 1.53
N VAL A 151 -17.06 -21.19 1.62
CA VAL A 151 -15.98 -22.09 2.05
C VAL A 151 -16.21 -22.40 3.53
N CYS A 152 -16.62 -23.64 3.83
CA CYS A 152 -16.81 -24.10 5.21
C CYS A 152 -15.44 -24.39 5.86
N PHE A 153 -14.98 -23.50 6.75
CA PHE A 153 -13.95 -23.86 7.72
C PHE A 153 -14.57 -24.81 8.74
N GLY A 154 -13.90 -25.92 9.04
CA GLY A 154 -14.36 -26.82 10.11
C GLY A 154 -14.47 -26.09 11.46
N GLU A 155 -15.31 -26.60 12.36
CA GLU A 155 -15.72 -26.03 13.67
C GLU A 155 -14.59 -25.78 14.69
N LEU A 156 -13.32 -25.90 14.31
CA LEU A 156 -12.20 -25.76 15.24
C LEU A 156 -11.90 -24.28 15.49
N ILE A 157 -12.06 -23.85 16.75
CA ILE A 157 -11.51 -22.60 17.26
C ILE A 157 -10.00 -22.63 17.02
N GLU A 158 -9.53 -21.73 16.19
CA GLU A 158 -8.11 -21.63 15.88
C GLU A 158 -7.39 -21.06 17.09
N THR A 159 -6.48 -21.84 17.68
CA THR A 159 -5.63 -21.35 18.77
C THR A 159 -4.71 -20.24 18.26
N ASP A 160 -4.67 -19.13 18.99
CA ASP A 160 -3.75 -18.00 18.76
C ASP A 160 -2.31 -18.53 18.58
N SER A 161 -1.77 -18.38 17.37
CA SER A 161 -0.38 -18.73 17.03
C SER A 161 0.46 -17.47 16.83
N VAL A 162 0.19 -16.47 17.67
CA VAL A 162 0.82 -15.15 17.60
C VAL A 162 2.32 -15.31 17.69
N SER A 163 3.04 -14.73 16.73
CA SER A 163 4.50 -14.71 16.73
C SER A 163 4.97 -13.27 16.81
N CYS A 164 5.83 -12.98 17.79
CA CYS A 164 6.34 -11.63 18.06
C CYS A 164 7.86 -11.68 18.20
N ILE A 165 8.60 -11.09 17.26
CA ILE A 165 10.07 -11.04 17.30
C ILE A 165 10.53 -9.60 17.04
N GLY A 166 11.34 -9.08 17.96
CA GLY A 166 12.02 -7.79 17.82
C GLY A 166 13.51 -7.96 17.53
N TYR A 167 14.12 -6.95 16.93
CA TYR A 167 15.54 -6.89 16.63
C TYR A 167 16.21 -5.69 17.33
N PRO A 168 17.49 -5.76 17.71
CA PRO A 168 18.20 -4.66 18.39
C PRO A 168 18.26 -3.33 17.61
N ASN A 169 18.00 -3.35 16.29
CA ASN A 169 17.94 -2.16 15.45
C ASN A 169 16.61 -1.39 15.58
N GLY A 170 15.69 -1.86 16.41
CA GLY A 170 14.43 -1.18 16.74
C GLY A 170 13.18 -1.75 16.08
N TRP A 171 13.32 -2.62 15.07
CA TRP A 171 12.18 -3.22 14.38
C TRP A 171 11.56 -4.38 15.16
N THR A 172 10.23 -4.47 15.15
CA THR A 172 9.47 -5.58 15.73
C THR A 172 8.36 -6.01 14.79
N TRP A 173 8.22 -7.32 14.59
CA TRP A 173 7.14 -7.94 13.82
C TRP A 173 6.23 -8.72 14.76
N ILE A 174 4.93 -8.51 14.63
CA ILE A 174 3.88 -9.20 15.37
C ILE A 174 2.88 -9.72 14.34
N ASN A 175 2.82 -11.04 14.18
CA ASN A 175 2.00 -11.67 13.15
C ASN A 175 1.00 -12.63 13.76
N SER A 176 -0.08 -12.88 13.01
CA SER A 176 -1.14 -13.81 13.38
C SER A 176 -1.92 -13.41 14.63
N LEU A 177 -2.14 -12.11 14.86
CA LEU A 177 -3.05 -11.64 15.90
C LEU A 177 -4.49 -11.91 15.48
N THR A 178 -5.18 -12.72 16.27
CA THR A 178 -6.56 -13.16 15.99
C THR A 178 -7.57 -12.51 16.93
N GLY A 179 -8.66 -12.04 16.35
CA GLY A 179 -9.83 -11.52 17.06
C GLY A 179 -11.00 -12.48 16.96
N TYR A 180 -11.71 -12.63 18.08
CA TYR A 180 -12.92 -13.44 18.21
C TYR A 180 -13.87 -12.80 19.22
N TRP A 181 -15.13 -13.22 19.20
CA TRP A 181 -16.15 -12.71 20.11
C TRP A 181 -15.87 -13.19 21.54
N VAL A 182 -15.81 -12.26 22.49
CA VAL A 182 -15.65 -12.56 23.92
C VAL A 182 -16.58 -11.66 24.70
N ASP A 183 -17.56 -12.23 25.39
CA ASP A 183 -18.59 -11.48 26.12
C ASP A 183 -19.18 -10.36 25.25
N ASP A 184 -19.09 -9.09 25.70
CA ASP A 184 -19.55 -7.91 24.98
C ASP A 184 -18.48 -7.28 24.06
N LYS A 185 -17.28 -7.86 23.98
CA LYS A 185 -16.18 -7.33 23.16
C LYS A 185 -16.24 -7.87 21.74
N SER A 186 -16.15 -6.96 20.78
CA SER A 186 -16.04 -7.32 19.38
C SER A 186 -14.67 -7.96 19.06
N PRO A 187 -14.58 -8.75 17.98
CA PRO A 187 -13.32 -9.36 17.54
C PRO A 187 -12.19 -8.35 17.30
N VAL A 188 -12.51 -7.17 16.75
CA VAL A 188 -11.51 -6.12 16.50
C VAL A 188 -10.95 -5.58 17.81
N ILE A 189 -11.80 -5.31 18.80
CA ILE A 189 -11.35 -4.83 20.12
C ILE A 189 -10.46 -5.89 20.78
N VAL A 190 -10.86 -7.16 20.77
CA VAL A 190 -10.08 -8.26 21.34
C VAL A 190 -8.69 -8.35 20.68
N ALA A 191 -8.59 -8.29 19.35
CA ALA A 191 -7.31 -8.34 18.65
C ALA A 191 -6.41 -7.13 18.97
N LEU A 192 -7.00 -5.94 19.08
CA LEU A 192 -6.28 -4.70 19.36
C LEU A 192 -5.83 -4.55 20.82
N GLU A 193 -6.59 -5.09 21.77
CA GLU A 193 -6.16 -5.20 23.17
C GLU A 193 -4.96 -6.14 23.30
N LYS A 194 -5.00 -7.32 22.66
CA LYS A 194 -3.85 -8.24 22.59
C LYS A 194 -2.61 -7.55 22.00
N LEU A 195 -2.79 -6.76 20.94
CA LEU A 195 -1.71 -5.96 20.38
C LEU A 195 -1.12 -5.00 21.41
N ARG A 196 -1.96 -4.24 22.11
CA ARG A 196 -1.51 -3.28 23.13
C ARG A 196 -0.70 -3.98 24.21
N ASP A 197 -1.16 -5.13 24.68
CA ASP A 197 -0.50 -5.87 25.74
C ASP A 197 0.88 -6.37 25.27
N LEU A 198 0.98 -6.92 24.06
CA LEU A 198 2.26 -7.34 23.44
C LEU A 198 3.23 -6.18 23.20
N LEU A 199 2.72 -5.00 22.82
CA LEU A 199 3.56 -3.81 22.68
C LEU A 199 4.13 -3.40 24.04
N GLN A 200 3.30 -3.37 25.09
CA GLN A 200 3.74 -3.03 26.45
C GLN A 200 4.80 -4.00 26.98
N GLU A 201 4.62 -5.31 26.77
CA GLU A 201 5.61 -6.34 27.13
C GLU A 201 6.98 -6.11 26.47
N ARG A 202 7.01 -5.42 25.33
CA ARG A 202 8.22 -5.10 24.56
C ARG A 202 8.70 -3.67 24.72
N ASN A 203 8.15 -2.92 25.68
CA ASN A 203 8.44 -1.50 25.87
C ASN A 203 8.20 -0.68 24.58
N LEU A 204 7.14 -1.02 23.86
CA LEU A 204 6.63 -0.32 22.68
C LEU A 204 5.29 0.33 23.00
N GLU A 205 4.96 1.38 22.27
CA GLU A 205 3.68 2.09 22.33
C GLU A 205 2.93 1.98 21.00
N LEU A 206 1.64 2.32 20.98
CA LEU A 206 0.86 2.37 19.73
C LEU A 206 1.41 3.39 18.72
N THR A 207 2.12 4.41 19.20
CA THR A 207 2.87 5.39 18.41
C THR A 207 4.08 4.79 17.72
N ASP A 208 4.61 3.65 18.17
CA ASP A 208 5.73 2.95 17.54
C ASP A 208 5.26 2.06 16.37
N VAL A 209 3.95 1.86 16.20
CA VAL A 209 3.41 1.06 15.10
C VAL A 209 3.58 1.78 13.76
N VAL A 210 4.12 1.05 12.78
CA VAL A 210 4.44 1.55 11.43
C VAL A 210 3.44 1.05 10.40
N ALA A 211 3.11 -0.24 10.43
CA ALA A 211 2.20 -0.84 9.45
C ALA A 211 1.28 -1.87 10.11
N VAL A 212 0.02 -1.90 9.67
CA VAL A 212 -0.99 -2.87 10.06
C VAL A 212 -1.61 -3.47 8.81
N THR A 213 -1.65 -4.80 8.71
CA THR A 213 -2.45 -5.50 7.71
C THR A 213 -3.62 -6.17 8.43
N LEU A 214 -4.83 -5.74 8.10
CA LEU A 214 -6.08 -6.21 8.68
C LEU A 214 -6.80 -7.10 7.66
N TYR A 215 -6.92 -8.38 7.97
CA TYR A 215 -7.75 -9.31 7.23
C TYR A 215 -9.07 -9.48 7.98
N VAL A 216 -10.18 -9.31 7.26
CA VAL A 216 -11.52 -9.41 7.84
C VAL A 216 -12.30 -10.53 7.17
N ARG A 217 -13.23 -11.15 7.90
CA ARG A 217 -14.16 -12.11 7.31
C ARG A 217 -15.26 -11.45 6.48
N ASP A 218 -15.73 -10.29 6.91
CA ASP A 218 -16.90 -9.62 6.32
C ASP A 218 -16.66 -8.10 6.22
N MET A 219 -16.52 -7.60 5.00
CA MET A 219 -16.31 -6.18 4.71
C MET A 219 -17.61 -5.36 4.84
N THR A 220 -18.78 -5.98 4.95
CA THR A 220 -20.03 -5.24 5.19
C THR A 220 -20.02 -4.57 6.57
N GLU A 221 -19.31 -5.14 7.54
CA GLU A 221 -19.09 -4.59 8.89
C GLU A 221 -17.98 -3.54 8.95
N PHE A 222 -17.38 -3.14 7.82
CA PHE A 222 -16.21 -2.27 7.76
C PHE A 222 -16.39 -0.96 8.54
N LEU A 223 -17.55 -0.32 8.47
CA LEU A 223 -17.80 0.95 9.17
C LEU A 223 -17.72 0.78 10.70
N ASN A 224 -18.34 -0.27 11.23
CA ASN A 224 -18.34 -0.60 12.65
C ASN A 224 -16.93 -0.95 13.14
N MET A 225 -16.26 -1.87 12.42
CA MET A 225 -14.88 -2.25 12.70
C MET A 225 -13.91 -1.08 12.65
N ASN A 226 -14.08 -0.16 11.68
CA ASN A 226 -13.22 1.01 11.53
C ASN A 226 -13.38 2.00 12.69
N ALA A 227 -14.60 2.16 13.23
CA ALA A 227 -14.85 2.98 14.41
C ALA A 227 -14.17 2.39 15.67
N GLN A 228 -14.25 1.07 15.84
CA GLN A 228 -13.57 0.36 16.93
C GLN A 228 -12.04 0.40 16.79
N TYR A 229 -11.52 0.25 15.57
CA TYR A 229 -10.10 0.41 15.29
C TYR A 229 -9.61 1.82 15.68
N ALA A 230 -10.37 2.86 15.30
CA ALA A 230 -10.04 4.26 15.60
C ALA A 230 -10.15 4.63 17.10
N SER A 231 -10.85 3.82 17.91
CA SER A 231 -10.97 4.08 19.36
C SER A 231 -9.73 3.65 20.13
N ILE A 232 -8.97 2.68 19.61
CA ILE A 232 -7.75 2.17 20.25
C ILE A 232 -6.48 2.77 19.60
N MET A 233 -6.43 2.84 18.27
CA MET A 233 -5.21 3.24 17.55
C MET A 233 -4.85 4.72 17.72
N CYS A 234 -3.56 5.04 17.60
CA CYS A 234 -3.07 6.41 17.73
C CYS A 234 -3.70 7.34 16.68
N ARG A 235 -4.26 8.48 17.10
CA ARG A 235 -4.91 9.44 16.19
C ARG A 235 -3.95 10.40 15.50
N ILE A 236 -2.78 10.68 16.10
CA ILE A 236 -1.88 11.73 15.62
C ILE A 236 -0.92 11.21 14.55
N SER A 237 -0.42 9.99 14.70
CA SER A 237 0.42 9.32 13.70
C SER A 237 0.02 7.84 13.59
N PRO A 238 -1.21 7.54 13.14
CA PRO A 238 -1.65 6.16 12.96
C PRO A 238 -0.75 5.42 11.95
N PRO A 239 -0.64 4.09 12.04
CA PRO A 239 0.17 3.31 11.12
C PRO A 239 -0.41 3.32 9.70
N VAL A 240 0.39 2.91 8.70
CA VAL A 240 -0.20 2.55 7.41
C VAL A 240 -1.10 1.34 7.57
N ARG A 241 -2.16 1.26 6.75
CA ARG A 241 -3.14 0.18 6.85
C ARG A 241 -3.47 -0.41 5.49
N VAL A 242 -3.56 -1.74 5.46
CA VAL A 242 -4.16 -2.53 4.38
C VAL A 242 -5.33 -3.29 4.99
N CYS A 243 -6.49 -3.32 4.33
CA CYS A 243 -7.69 -3.95 4.86
C CYS A 243 -8.39 -4.75 3.77
N VAL A 244 -8.40 -6.07 3.85
CA VAL A 244 -8.95 -6.94 2.79
C VAL A 244 -9.85 -8.03 3.38
N GLU A 245 -10.90 -8.40 2.65
CA GLU A 245 -11.78 -9.50 3.05
C GLU A 245 -11.26 -10.81 2.48
N ILE A 246 -11.04 -11.78 3.36
CA ILE A 246 -10.59 -13.12 2.97
C ILE A 246 -11.52 -14.16 3.62
N PRO A 247 -11.56 -15.39 3.13
CA PRO A 247 -12.33 -16.45 3.76
C PRO A 247 -11.66 -16.83 5.10
N LEU A 248 -11.86 -16.05 6.17
CA LEU A 248 -11.51 -16.44 7.55
C LEU A 248 -12.60 -17.34 8.14
N SER A 249 -12.36 -17.99 9.27
CA SER A 249 -13.39 -18.75 10.00
C SER A 249 -14.39 -17.83 10.74
N GLU A 250 -15.61 -18.30 11.00
CA GLU A 250 -16.60 -17.58 11.82
C GLU A 250 -16.14 -17.38 13.26
N TYR A 251 -15.33 -18.32 13.76
CA TYR A 251 -14.81 -18.28 15.12
C TYR A 251 -13.62 -17.31 15.25
N THR A 252 -12.93 -17.00 14.16
CA THR A 252 -11.76 -16.09 14.13
C THR A 252 -11.89 -15.07 12.99
N PRO A 253 -12.87 -14.15 13.05
CA PRO A 253 -13.21 -13.28 11.92
C PRO A 253 -12.22 -12.13 11.66
N ILE A 254 -11.19 -11.98 12.51
CA ILE A 254 -10.18 -10.91 12.40
C ILE A 254 -8.76 -11.49 12.43
N LEU A 255 -8.04 -11.25 11.34
CA LEU A 255 -6.62 -11.40 11.06
C LEU A 255 -5.77 -10.13 11.23
N ILE A 256 -4.77 -10.01 12.10
CA ILE A 256 -3.89 -8.82 12.13
C ILE A 256 -2.40 -9.17 12.06
N ASP A 257 -1.69 -8.50 11.15
CA ASP A 257 -0.22 -8.39 11.12
C ASP A 257 0.22 -6.97 11.44
N VAL A 258 1.30 -6.82 12.20
CA VAL A 258 1.82 -5.54 12.66
C VAL A 258 3.33 -5.46 12.50
N VAL A 259 3.80 -4.33 12.00
CA VAL A 259 5.21 -3.92 12.03
C VAL A 259 5.33 -2.68 12.90
N ALA A 260 6.23 -2.71 13.88
CA ALA A 260 6.54 -1.60 14.76
C ALA A 260 8.03 -1.25 14.70
N TYR A 261 8.35 0.00 15.02
CA TYR A 261 9.72 0.49 15.08
C TYR A 261 9.89 1.48 16.23
N LYS A 262 10.84 1.20 17.12
CA LYS A 262 11.28 2.12 18.17
C LYS A 262 12.79 2.28 18.11
N PRO A 263 13.32 3.52 18.00
CA PRO A 263 14.76 3.74 17.96
C PRO A 263 15.47 3.11 19.19
N PRO A 264 16.60 2.41 19.01
CA PRO A 264 17.33 1.83 20.13
C PRO A 264 17.82 2.93 21.10
N SER A 265 17.74 2.65 22.40
CA SER A 265 18.19 3.58 23.45
C SER A 265 19.70 3.80 23.38
N LYS A 266 20.15 5.06 23.49
CA LYS A 266 21.56 5.47 23.36
C LYS A 266 22.48 5.00 24.51
N SER A 267 22.02 4.12 25.40
CA SER A 267 22.72 3.80 26.66
C SER A 267 23.84 2.75 26.54
N SER A 268 24.14 2.19 25.37
CA SER A 268 25.10 1.07 25.28
C SER A 268 25.84 0.89 23.94
N SER A 269 26.31 1.98 23.31
CA SER A 269 27.49 1.95 22.43
C SER A 269 27.88 3.36 21.96
N ASN A 270 29.18 3.60 21.77
CA ASN A 270 29.73 4.74 21.01
C ASN A 270 29.38 4.63 19.51
N SER A 271 28.10 4.51 19.17
CA SER A 271 27.65 4.51 17.78
C SER A 271 27.26 5.94 17.39
N ASN A 272 28.04 6.55 16.50
CA ASN A 272 27.68 7.75 15.76
C ASN A 272 26.52 7.51 14.77
N LEU A 273 25.63 6.55 15.04
CA LEU A 273 24.52 6.23 14.15
C LEU A 273 23.46 7.33 14.27
N PRO A 274 23.06 7.97 13.17
CA PRO A 274 22.00 8.97 13.20
C PRO A 274 20.72 8.35 13.75
N SER A 275 20.04 9.05 14.66
CA SER A 275 18.75 8.60 15.16
C SER A 275 17.73 8.63 14.01
N ILE A 276 17.33 7.45 13.54
CA ILE A 276 16.36 7.32 12.46
C ILE A 276 14.97 7.68 13.01
N SER A 277 14.41 8.80 12.54
CA SER A 277 13.05 9.22 12.87
C SER A 277 12.03 8.61 11.92
N LYS A 278 10.82 8.37 12.45
CA LYS A 278 9.64 7.98 11.69
C LYS A 278 9.05 9.22 11.01
N HIS A 279 8.86 9.17 9.70
CA HIS A 279 8.21 10.24 8.93
C HIS A 279 6.88 9.73 8.37
N THR A 280 5.80 10.41 8.75
CA THR A 280 4.42 10.00 8.45
C THR A 280 3.81 10.95 7.42
N MET A 281 3.11 10.39 6.43
CA MET A 281 2.42 11.15 5.38
C MET A 281 0.94 10.80 5.36
N HIS A 282 0.10 11.83 5.39
CA HIS A 282 -1.34 11.73 5.22
C HIS A 282 -1.86 13.00 4.51
N VAL A 283 -2.68 12.83 3.48
CA VAL A 283 -3.33 13.94 2.77
C VAL A 283 -4.57 14.35 3.54
N GLN A 284 -4.57 15.54 4.14
CA GLN A 284 -5.71 16.03 4.93
C GLN A 284 -6.79 16.71 4.08
N SER A 285 -6.41 17.31 2.95
CA SER A 285 -7.32 18.12 2.13
C SER A 285 -7.88 17.36 0.94
N ILE A 286 -9.12 17.68 0.59
CA ILE A 286 -9.70 17.26 -0.70
C ILE A 286 -8.91 17.96 -1.81
N SER A 287 -8.34 17.17 -2.71
CA SER A 287 -7.43 17.66 -3.75
C SER A 287 -7.64 16.93 -5.06
N HIS A 288 -6.94 17.34 -6.12
CA HIS A 288 -6.90 16.61 -7.40
C HIS A 288 -5.69 15.67 -7.51
N TRP A 289 -4.70 15.82 -6.64
CA TRP A 289 -3.42 15.12 -6.77
C TRP A 289 -3.43 13.76 -6.05
N ALA A 290 -4.03 13.64 -4.86
CA ALA A 290 -4.18 12.38 -4.14
C ALA A 290 -5.44 12.37 -3.27
N PRO A 291 -6.02 11.19 -3.01
CA PRO A 291 -7.24 11.09 -2.20
C PRO A 291 -6.96 11.55 -0.78
N ALA A 292 -7.89 12.34 -0.24
CA ALA A 292 -7.88 12.72 1.17
C ALA A 292 -8.00 11.46 2.04
N ASN A 293 -7.18 11.40 3.09
CA ASN A 293 -7.19 10.32 4.03
C ASN A 293 -8.15 10.61 5.18
N ILE A 294 -9.33 10.02 5.11
CA ILE A 294 -10.39 10.16 6.13
C ILE A 294 -10.28 9.07 7.20
N GLY A 295 -9.54 7.99 6.93
CA GLY A 295 -9.48 6.84 7.82
C GLY A 295 -8.45 7.00 8.95
N PRO A 296 -8.53 6.16 10.00
CA PRO A 296 -7.58 6.12 11.11
C PRO A 296 -6.27 5.41 10.71
N TYR A 297 -5.64 5.83 9.62
CA TYR A 297 -4.40 5.27 9.09
C TYR A 297 -3.56 6.38 8.47
N SER A 298 -2.30 6.11 8.14
CA SER A 298 -1.46 7.00 7.33
C SER A 298 -1.27 6.43 5.94
N GLN A 299 -1.20 7.27 4.91
CA GLN A 299 -1.05 6.78 3.53
C GLN A 299 0.36 6.22 3.26
N ALA A 300 1.37 6.78 3.92
CA ALA A 300 2.71 6.21 3.93
C ALA A 300 3.45 6.56 5.22
N ILE A 301 4.36 5.67 5.61
CA ILE A 301 5.30 5.89 6.71
C ILE A 301 6.70 5.48 6.25
N ARG A 302 7.66 6.38 6.41
CA ARG A 302 9.09 6.13 6.18
C ARG A 302 9.82 5.98 7.50
N VAL A 303 10.63 4.93 7.61
CA VAL A 303 11.59 4.74 8.69
C VAL A 303 12.95 4.45 8.04
N GLY A 304 13.87 5.40 8.13
CA GLY A 304 15.16 5.32 7.46
C GLY A 304 14.97 5.28 5.94
N ASP A 305 15.44 4.20 5.32
CA ASP A 305 15.35 3.99 3.88
C ASP A 305 14.14 3.15 3.43
N ILE A 306 13.36 2.62 4.39
CA ILE A 306 12.18 1.79 4.11
C ILE A 306 10.93 2.66 4.17
N ILE A 307 10.07 2.49 3.17
CA ILE A 307 8.77 3.16 3.10
C ILE A 307 7.67 2.11 3.00
N TYR A 308 6.78 2.12 3.97
CA TYR A 308 5.52 1.37 3.90
C TYR A 308 4.42 2.26 3.33
N VAL A 309 3.58 1.69 2.47
CA VAL A 309 2.44 2.38 1.85
C VAL A 309 1.17 1.66 2.27
N ALA A 310 0.13 2.42 2.62
CA ALA A 310 -1.20 1.88 2.86
C ALA A 310 -1.78 1.25 1.59
N GLY A 311 -2.79 0.39 1.75
CA GLY A 311 -3.52 -0.19 0.63
C GLY A 311 -4.06 0.90 -0.30
N GLN A 312 -3.65 0.87 -1.57
CA GLN A 312 -4.09 1.85 -2.56
C GLN A 312 -5.18 1.26 -3.45
N ILE A 313 -6.40 1.79 -3.29
CA ILE A 313 -7.56 1.60 -4.15
C ILE A 313 -7.80 2.83 -5.03
N ALA A 314 -8.61 2.68 -6.08
CA ALA A 314 -8.77 3.68 -7.13
C ALA A 314 -9.79 4.78 -6.79
N LEU A 315 -9.58 5.49 -5.69
CA LEU A 315 -10.45 6.61 -5.28
C LEU A 315 -10.17 7.85 -6.13
N VAL A 316 -11.21 8.45 -6.69
CA VAL A 316 -11.11 9.74 -7.36
C VAL A 316 -10.86 10.82 -6.30
N PRO A 317 -9.71 11.53 -6.29
CA PRO A 317 -9.31 12.39 -5.17
C PRO A 317 -10.33 13.44 -4.72
N GLY A 318 -11.06 14.04 -5.67
CA GLY A 318 -12.04 15.09 -5.39
C GLY A 318 -13.42 14.60 -4.91
N THR A 319 -13.73 13.32 -5.07
CA THR A 319 -15.06 12.76 -4.70
C THR A 319 -14.97 11.60 -3.71
N LEU A 320 -13.80 10.95 -3.62
CA LEU A 320 -13.56 9.73 -2.85
C LEU A 320 -14.51 8.58 -3.22
N ASN A 321 -15.04 8.61 -4.44
CA ASN A 321 -15.71 7.47 -5.06
C ASN A 321 -14.69 6.63 -5.82
N ILE A 322 -14.97 5.34 -5.98
CA ILE A 322 -14.19 4.48 -6.87
C ILE A 322 -14.36 4.95 -8.31
N VAL A 323 -13.27 4.95 -9.07
CA VAL A 323 -13.30 5.26 -10.50
C VAL A 323 -14.02 4.16 -11.29
N GLU A 324 -14.84 4.59 -12.24
CA GLU A 324 -15.50 3.70 -13.20
C GLU A 324 -14.51 3.24 -14.29
N GLY A 325 -14.92 2.27 -15.14
CA GLY A 325 -14.09 1.75 -16.24
C GLY A 325 -13.42 0.40 -15.95
N GLY A 326 -13.67 -0.21 -14.79
CA GLY A 326 -13.21 -1.57 -14.50
C GLY A 326 -11.71 -1.65 -14.20
N ILE A 327 -11.11 -2.83 -14.45
CA ILE A 327 -9.81 -3.19 -13.86
C ILE A 327 -8.68 -2.28 -14.33
N ARG A 328 -8.64 -1.92 -15.62
CA ARG A 328 -7.54 -1.09 -16.16
C ARG A 328 -7.55 0.30 -15.54
N GLN A 329 -8.70 0.98 -15.54
CA GLN A 329 -8.85 2.32 -14.98
C GLN A 329 -8.58 2.33 -13.47
N GLN A 330 -9.08 1.31 -12.74
CA GLN A 330 -8.76 1.20 -11.32
C GLN A 330 -7.26 1.02 -11.08
N CYS A 331 -6.59 0.11 -11.80
CA CYS A 331 -5.14 -0.08 -11.69
C CYS A 331 -4.36 1.20 -12.00
N ARG A 332 -4.70 1.90 -13.09
CA ARG A 332 -4.02 3.15 -13.49
C ARG A 332 -4.10 4.19 -12.37
N LEU A 333 -5.30 4.43 -11.85
CA LEU A 333 -5.52 5.44 -10.82
C LEU A 333 -4.89 5.04 -9.48
N SER A 334 -5.02 3.80 -9.04
CA SER A 334 -4.42 3.34 -7.79
C SER A 334 -2.88 3.39 -7.85
N LEU A 335 -2.26 3.00 -8.97
CA LEU A 335 -0.81 3.08 -9.15
C LEU A 335 -0.30 4.52 -9.22
N ARG A 336 -1.09 5.42 -9.81
CA ARG A 336 -0.81 6.86 -9.75
C ARG A 336 -0.81 7.39 -8.32
N HIS A 337 -1.76 6.94 -7.49
CA HIS A 337 -1.78 7.30 -6.06
C HIS A 337 -0.52 6.81 -5.35
N VAL A 338 -0.12 5.54 -5.56
CA VAL A 338 1.15 5.02 -5.04
C VAL A 338 2.30 5.96 -5.43
N SER A 339 2.44 6.27 -6.72
CA SER A 339 3.53 7.10 -7.23
C SER A 339 3.55 8.50 -6.62
N ARG A 340 2.38 9.13 -6.42
CA ARG A 340 2.28 10.48 -5.85
C ARG A 340 2.55 10.48 -4.34
N ILE A 341 2.04 9.48 -3.63
CA ILE A 341 2.23 9.32 -2.19
C ILE A 341 3.71 9.09 -1.86
N ILE A 342 4.38 8.15 -2.53
CA ILE A 342 5.81 7.87 -2.26
C ILE A 342 6.71 9.07 -2.63
N LYS A 343 6.38 9.78 -3.71
CA LYS A 343 7.11 10.98 -4.14
C LYS A 343 6.91 12.16 -3.18
N ALA A 344 5.74 12.26 -2.55
CA ALA A 344 5.50 13.25 -1.51
C ALA A 344 6.27 12.94 -0.20
N VAL A 345 6.48 11.65 0.11
CA VAL A 345 7.30 11.21 1.25
C VAL A 345 8.79 11.46 1.03
N ASP A 346 9.28 11.22 -0.19
CA ASP A 346 10.64 11.55 -0.61
C ASP A 346 10.65 11.88 -2.12
N PRO A 347 11.03 13.11 -2.51
CA PRO A 347 11.06 13.54 -3.91
C PRO A 347 11.96 12.71 -4.83
N ASN A 348 12.92 11.98 -4.27
CA ASN A 348 13.88 11.16 -5.02
C ASN A 348 13.38 9.74 -5.32
N ILE A 349 12.17 9.39 -4.85
CA ILE A 349 11.60 8.06 -4.98
C ILE A 349 10.49 8.06 -6.02
N GLN A 350 10.44 6.98 -6.78
CA GLN A 350 9.45 6.73 -7.82
C GLN A 350 8.89 5.31 -7.69
N LEU A 351 7.90 4.99 -8.53
CA LEU A 351 7.24 3.67 -8.50
C LEU A 351 8.23 2.52 -8.72
N ARG A 352 9.31 2.75 -9.48
CA ARG A 352 10.38 1.78 -9.71
C ARG A 352 11.20 1.42 -8.47
N ASP A 353 11.09 2.20 -7.40
CA ASP A 353 11.80 1.99 -6.14
C ASP A 353 11.04 1.07 -5.17
N VAL A 354 9.84 0.63 -5.56
CA VAL A 354 9.14 -0.48 -4.92
C VAL A 354 9.99 -1.76 -5.07
N VAL A 355 10.16 -2.48 -3.95
CA VAL A 355 10.95 -3.73 -3.92
C VAL A 355 10.05 -4.94 -4.08
N GLN A 356 8.97 -4.99 -3.30
CA GLN A 356 8.00 -6.09 -3.30
C GLN A 356 6.59 -5.54 -3.07
N GLY A 357 5.62 -6.24 -3.63
CA GLY A 357 4.20 -5.90 -3.52
C GLY A 357 3.29 -7.12 -3.47
N ILE A 358 2.07 -6.88 -2.98
CA ILE A 358 0.93 -7.78 -3.12
C ILE A 358 -0.17 -7.00 -3.82
N CYS A 359 -0.65 -7.53 -4.93
CA CYS A 359 -1.81 -7.04 -5.66
C CYS A 359 -3.01 -7.92 -5.29
N TYR A 360 -3.92 -7.38 -4.48
CA TYR A 360 -5.18 -8.05 -4.19
C TYR A 360 -6.18 -7.73 -5.31
N VAL A 361 -6.84 -8.75 -5.85
CA VAL A 361 -7.93 -8.61 -6.82
C VAL A 361 -9.13 -9.44 -6.39
N THR A 362 -10.32 -9.06 -6.81
CA THR A 362 -11.54 -9.80 -6.43
C THR A 362 -11.83 -11.01 -7.32
N HIS A 363 -11.21 -11.09 -8.50
CA HIS A 363 -11.41 -12.21 -9.44
C HIS A 363 -10.11 -12.57 -10.17
N THR A 364 -9.96 -13.86 -10.52
CA THR A 364 -8.81 -14.39 -11.28
C THR A 364 -8.62 -13.72 -12.64
N LYS A 365 -9.72 -13.38 -13.33
CA LYS A 365 -9.70 -12.68 -14.63
C LYS A 365 -8.99 -11.31 -14.60
N TYR A 366 -8.88 -10.69 -13.42
CA TYR A 366 -8.23 -9.39 -13.26
C TYR A 366 -6.70 -9.47 -13.09
N ILE A 367 -6.15 -10.66 -12.80
CA ILE A 367 -4.72 -10.84 -12.55
C ILE A 367 -3.88 -10.38 -13.74
N HIS A 368 -4.24 -10.82 -14.95
CA HIS A 368 -3.47 -10.48 -16.16
C HIS A 368 -3.50 -8.96 -16.41
N ALA A 369 -4.68 -8.34 -16.37
CA ALA A 369 -4.81 -6.90 -16.58
C ALA A 369 -4.04 -6.08 -15.52
N ALA A 370 -4.12 -6.46 -14.26
CA ALA A 370 -3.39 -5.79 -13.18
C ALA A 370 -1.87 -5.93 -13.32
N ARG A 371 -1.40 -7.10 -13.75
CA ARG A 371 0.02 -7.34 -14.06
C ARG A 371 0.49 -6.45 -15.21
N THR A 372 -0.23 -6.44 -16.32
CA THR A 372 0.11 -5.64 -17.49
C THR A 372 0.18 -4.14 -17.14
N GLU A 373 -0.75 -3.62 -16.34
CA GLU A 373 -0.72 -2.21 -15.93
C GLU A 373 0.43 -1.88 -14.95
N TRP A 374 0.88 -2.84 -14.14
CA TRP A 374 2.11 -2.70 -13.35
C TRP A 374 3.36 -2.67 -14.23
N GLU A 375 3.51 -3.69 -15.09
CA GLU A 375 4.69 -3.90 -15.92
C GLU A 375 4.93 -2.77 -16.93
N LYS A 376 3.86 -2.13 -17.42
CA LYS A 376 3.95 -0.90 -18.23
C LYS A 376 4.68 0.26 -17.53
N ARG A 377 4.70 0.28 -16.19
CA ARG A 377 5.28 1.37 -15.40
C ARG A 377 6.63 0.99 -14.80
N THR A 378 6.78 -0.29 -14.41
CA THR A 378 8.03 -0.83 -13.86
C THR A 378 8.02 -2.35 -13.84
N ASN A 379 9.16 -2.97 -14.11
CA ASN A 379 9.41 -4.41 -13.95
C ASN A 379 10.33 -4.72 -12.76
N ASN A 380 10.70 -3.72 -11.97
CA ASN A 380 11.68 -3.90 -10.90
C ASN A 380 11.11 -4.71 -9.72
N ALA A 381 9.88 -4.44 -9.29
CA ALA A 381 9.35 -5.06 -8.06
C ALA A 381 8.91 -6.51 -8.26
N ILE A 382 9.11 -7.34 -7.24
CA ILE A 382 8.47 -8.67 -7.17
C ILE A 382 7.06 -8.54 -6.62
N VAL A 383 6.06 -8.75 -7.47
CA VAL A 383 4.65 -8.62 -7.10
C VAL A 383 3.98 -9.99 -7.06
N ASP A 384 3.30 -10.27 -5.95
CA ASP A 384 2.39 -11.40 -5.85
C ASP A 384 0.93 -11.00 -6.15
N TYR A 385 0.16 -11.89 -6.78
CA TYR A 385 -1.23 -11.64 -7.17
C TYR A 385 -2.14 -12.61 -6.41
N ILE A 386 -3.00 -12.05 -5.58
CA ILE A 386 -3.83 -12.79 -4.64
C ILE A 386 -5.30 -12.46 -4.89
N VAL A 387 -6.13 -13.50 -5.00
CA VAL A 387 -7.57 -13.33 -5.17
C VAL A 387 -8.26 -13.43 -3.82
N VAL A 388 -8.96 -12.36 -3.46
CA VAL A 388 -9.63 -12.17 -2.17
C VAL A 388 -11.14 -12.00 -2.37
N SER A 389 -11.92 -12.15 -1.30
CA SER A 389 -13.39 -12.12 -1.38
C SER A 389 -13.91 -10.74 -1.74
N ARG A 390 -13.39 -9.70 -1.07
CA ARG A 390 -13.85 -8.32 -1.25
C ARG A 390 -12.77 -7.33 -0.81
N LEU A 391 -12.83 -6.13 -1.37
CA LEU A 391 -11.97 -5.00 -1.02
C LEU A 391 -12.82 -3.82 -0.52
N PRO A 392 -12.24 -2.85 0.21
CA PRO A 392 -12.95 -1.68 0.67
C PRO A 392 -13.58 -0.90 -0.49
N LYS A 393 -14.76 -0.32 -0.26
CA LYS A 393 -15.53 0.44 -1.27
C LYS A 393 -15.86 -0.36 -2.55
N ASP A 394 -15.90 -1.69 -2.44
CA ASP A 394 -16.12 -2.61 -3.57
C ASP A 394 -15.12 -2.40 -4.72
N ALA A 395 -13.89 -1.98 -4.38
CA ALA A 395 -12.79 -1.96 -5.33
C ALA A 395 -12.54 -3.37 -5.89
N ILE A 396 -12.00 -3.46 -7.10
CA ILE A 396 -11.64 -4.74 -7.71
C ILE A 396 -10.13 -5.00 -7.70
N VAL A 397 -9.34 -3.98 -7.31
CA VAL A 397 -7.89 -4.06 -7.13
C VAL A 397 -7.42 -3.17 -5.97
N GLU A 398 -6.50 -3.69 -5.16
CA GLU A 398 -5.81 -2.94 -4.10
C GLU A 398 -4.31 -3.29 -4.12
N TRP A 399 -3.46 -2.27 -4.07
CA TRP A 399 -2.00 -2.43 -4.04
C TRP A 399 -1.45 -2.27 -2.63
N HIS A 400 -0.79 -3.32 -2.14
CA HIS A 400 -0.07 -3.35 -0.86
C HIS A 400 1.43 -3.44 -1.15
N LEU A 401 2.16 -2.35 -0.91
CA LEU A 401 3.53 -2.18 -1.38
C LEU A 401 4.45 -1.65 -0.28
N TRP A 402 5.74 -1.92 -0.44
CA TRP A 402 6.79 -1.20 0.27
C TRP A 402 7.96 -0.88 -0.68
N ALA A 403 8.63 0.24 -0.41
CA ALA A 403 9.71 0.76 -1.22
C ALA A 403 10.99 0.96 -0.41
N HIS A 404 12.11 1.04 -1.13
CA HIS A 404 13.43 1.30 -0.55
C HIS A 404 14.13 2.43 -1.30
N ARG A 405 14.64 3.45 -0.58
CA ARG A 405 15.28 4.65 -1.17
C ARG A 405 16.43 4.34 -2.14
N HIS A 406 17.08 3.20 -1.93
CA HIS A 406 18.22 2.73 -2.71
C HIS A 406 17.91 1.47 -3.53
N ASN A 407 16.70 1.36 -4.10
CA ASN A 407 16.32 0.20 -4.91
C ASN A 407 17.22 -0.02 -6.15
N SER A 408 17.92 1.02 -6.61
CA SER A 408 18.96 0.89 -7.65
C SER A 408 20.12 -0.02 -7.26
N ARG A 409 20.29 -0.31 -5.97
CA ARG A 409 21.28 -1.24 -5.43
C ARG A 409 20.69 -2.61 -5.12
N PHE A 410 19.51 -2.94 -5.64
CA PHE A 410 18.91 -4.26 -5.45
C PHE A 410 19.19 -5.15 -6.65
N GLU A 411 19.70 -6.35 -6.37
CA GLU A 411 19.84 -7.41 -7.34
C GLU A 411 18.54 -8.22 -7.46
N TYR A 412 18.42 -8.99 -8.54
CA TYR A 412 17.26 -9.80 -8.89
C TYR A 412 17.69 -11.23 -9.19
N GLU A 413 16.92 -12.21 -8.73
CA GLU A 413 17.13 -13.62 -9.04
C GLU A 413 15.80 -14.34 -9.23
N GLU A 414 15.74 -15.16 -10.26
CA GLU A 414 14.71 -16.18 -10.47
C GLU A 414 15.33 -17.57 -10.37
N THR A 415 14.80 -18.40 -9.48
CA THR A 415 15.22 -19.79 -9.34
C THR A 415 14.03 -20.70 -9.09
N GLY A 416 14.22 -22.00 -9.26
CA GLY A 416 13.23 -22.98 -8.86
C GLY A 416 13.87 -24.33 -8.59
N CYS A 417 13.12 -25.19 -7.93
CA CYS A 417 13.45 -26.59 -7.76
C CYS A 417 12.18 -27.43 -7.86
N CYS A 418 12.39 -28.75 -7.88
CA CYS A 418 11.34 -29.73 -7.75
C CYS A 418 11.46 -30.41 -6.41
N VAL A 419 10.33 -30.52 -5.72
CA VAL A 419 10.20 -31.24 -4.45
C VAL A 419 9.06 -32.22 -4.63
N ASP A 420 9.35 -33.51 -4.60
CA ASP A 420 8.42 -34.57 -5.03
C ASP A 420 7.81 -34.26 -6.42
N ASN A 421 6.47 -34.15 -6.52
CA ASN A 421 5.72 -33.81 -7.72
C ASN A 421 5.33 -32.32 -7.80
N TYR A 422 6.05 -31.47 -7.06
CA TYR A 422 5.75 -30.05 -6.93
C TYR A 422 6.86 -29.19 -7.48
N ARG A 423 6.47 -28.13 -8.19
CA ARG A 423 7.39 -27.10 -8.64
C ARG A 423 7.42 -25.97 -7.63
N VAL A 424 8.60 -25.69 -7.09
CA VAL A 424 8.87 -24.52 -6.26
C VAL A 424 9.56 -23.48 -7.14
N SER A 425 8.99 -22.29 -7.27
CA SER A 425 9.59 -21.18 -8.01
C SER A 425 9.72 -19.94 -7.13
N ILE A 426 10.83 -19.23 -7.26
CA ILE A 426 11.21 -18.11 -6.39
C ILE A 426 11.63 -16.95 -7.27
N ARG A 427 11.06 -15.78 -6.96
CA ARG A 427 11.58 -14.48 -7.35
C ARG A 427 12.14 -13.79 -6.11
N ARG A 428 13.40 -13.35 -6.16
CA ARG A 428 14.09 -12.74 -5.01
C ARG A 428 14.67 -11.39 -5.40
N ARG A 429 14.63 -10.45 -4.46
CA ARG A 429 15.41 -9.20 -4.51
C ARG A 429 16.16 -8.98 -3.21
N TRP A 430 17.38 -8.46 -3.28
CA TRP A 430 18.18 -8.11 -2.11
C TRP A 430 19.04 -6.89 -2.41
N ASN A 431 19.28 -6.06 -1.41
CA ASN A 431 20.17 -4.92 -1.58
C ASN A 431 21.65 -5.35 -1.58
N TYR A 432 22.53 -4.50 -2.10
CA TYR A 432 23.97 -4.77 -2.22
C TYR A 432 24.64 -5.20 -0.91
N GLU A 433 24.28 -4.57 0.22
CA GLU A 433 24.78 -4.94 1.57
C GLU A 433 24.19 -6.26 2.08
N ASN A 434 23.17 -6.79 1.40
CA ASN A 434 22.43 -8.00 1.73
C ASN A 434 21.90 -8.00 3.17
N ASN A 435 21.46 -6.83 3.64
CA ASN A 435 20.81 -6.65 4.92
C ASN A 435 19.29 -6.50 4.78
N VAL A 436 18.78 -6.22 3.58
CA VAL A 436 17.36 -6.30 3.25
C VAL A 436 17.17 -7.22 2.06
N ALA A 437 16.30 -8.23 2.21
CA ALA A 437 15.94 -9.13 1.12
C ALA A 437 14.45 -9.48 1.14
N ALA A 438 13.88 -9.70 -0.03
CA ALA A 438 12.49 -10.04 -0.24
C ALA A 438 12.37 -11.21 -1.22
N ILE A 439 11.42 -12.11 -0.97
CA ILE A 439 11.10 -13.21 -1.88
C ILE A 439 9.59 -13.32 -2.11
N VAL A 440 9.24 -13.77 -3.31
CA VAL A 440 7.94 -14.35 -3.62
C VAL A 440 8.20 -15.79 -4.05
N THR A 441 7.68 -16.76 -3.30
CA THR A 441 7.74 -18.19 -3.63
C THR A 441 6.38 -18.67 -4.07
N TYR A 442 6.34 -19.49 -5.12
CA TYR A 442 5.16 -20.26 -5.50
C TYR A 442 5.43 -21.75 -5.42
N ILE A 443 4.48 -22.47 -4.81
CA ILE A 443 4.44 -23.93 -4.80
C ILE A 443 3.23 -24.37 -5.62
N SER A 444 3.50 -25.06 -6.73
CA SER A 444 2.48 -25.45 -7.71
C SER A 444 2.50 -26.96 -7.96
N SER A 445 1.32 -27.52 -8.25
CA SER A 445 1.19 -28.89 -8.76
C SER A 445 1.61 -28.95 -10.23
N GLY A 446 2.45 -29.93 -10.60
CA GLY A 446 2.82 -30.16 -11.99
C GLY A 446 4.04 -31.06 -12.14
N SER A 447 4.04 -31.91 -13.18
CA SER A 447 5.17 -32.80 -13.47
C SER A 447 6.44 -32.01 -13.75
N CYS A 448 7.52 -32.38 -13.07
CA CYS A 448 8.86 -31.80 -13.22
C CYS A 448 9.62 -32.29 -14.47
N THR A 449 9.01 -33.17 -15.26
CA THR A 449 9.61 -33.65 -16.52
C THR A 449 9.25 -32.71 -17.67
N SER A 450 10.25 -32.01 -18.18
CA SER A 450 10.18 -31.27 -19.43
C SER A 450 10.08 -32.24 -20.62
N LEU A 451 8.90 -32.84 -20.87
CA LEU A 451 8.46 -33.47 -22.14
C LEU A 451 7.13 -34.24 -21.95
N SER A 452 6.00 -33.65 -22.37
CA SER A 452 4.78 -34.29 -22.92
C SER A 452 3.64 -33.27 -22.89
N ALA A 453 3.25 -32.67 -24.01
CA ALA A 453 2.28 -33.20 -24.98
C ALA A 453 0.90 -33.46 -24.36
N ILE A 454 -0.06 -32.72 -24.90
CA ILE A 454 -1.52 -32.77 -24.76
C ILE A 454 -2.02 -34.21 -24.57
N THR A 455 -2.73 -34.46 -23.46
CA THR A 455 -3.88 -35.37 -23.41
C THR A 455 -4.86 -34.88 -22.35
N ASP A 456 -5.97 -34.30 -22.81
CA ASP A 456 -7.23 -34.14 -22.07
C ASP A 456 -7.78 -35.53 -21.74
N SER A 457 -7.31 -36.15 -20.66
CA SER A 457 -8.00 -37.21 -19.90
C SER A 457 -7.00 -37.88 -18.98
N LEU A 458 -6.83 -37.35 -17.77
CA LEU A 458 -6.43 -38.16 -16.63
C LEU A 458 -7.00 -37.50 -15.38
N GLU A 459 -7.89 -38.24 -14.71
CA GLU A 459 -8.14 -38.10 -13.29
C GLU A 459 -6.79 -38.28 -12.58
N THR A 460 -5.98 -37.22 -12.53
CA THR A 460 -4.80 -37.20 -11.65
C THR A 460 -5.33 -37.19 -10.23
N SER A 461 -5.25 -38.34 -9.58
CA SER A 461 -5.27 -38.44 -8.13
C SER A 461 -4.22 -37.48 -7.58
N THR A 462 -4.63 -36.26 -7.24
CA THR A 462 -3.78 -35.26 -6.59
C THR A 462 -3.51 -35.75 -5.17
N GLU A 463 -2.46 -36.56 -5.00
CA GLU A 463 -1.92 -36.84 -3.68
C GLU A 463 -1.57 -35.49 -3.03
N SER A 464 -2.10 -35.23 -1.83
CA SER A 464 -1.79 -34.03 -1.05
C SER A 464 -0.28 -33.96 -0.79
N ILE A 465 0.32 -32.76 -0.83
CA ILE A 465 1.76 -32.58 -0.54
C ILE A 465 2.11 -33.30 0.77
N SER A 466 3.19 -34.06 0.75
CA SER A 466 3.69 -34.69 1.95
C SER A 466 4.16 -33.61 2.93
N ALA A 467 4.06 -33.86 4.24
CA ALA A 467 4.59 -32.93 5.25
C ALA A 467 6.08 -32.62 5.03
N ILE A 468 6.82 -33.63 4.58
CA ILE A 468 8.25 -33.58 4.27
C ILE A 468 8.49 -32.67 3.06
N GLY A 469 7.75 -32.86 1.97
CA GLY A 469 7.87 -32.04 0.77
C GLY A 469 7.50 -30.58 1.01
N LEU A 470 6.48 -30.30 1.84
CA LEU A 470 6.16 -28.93 2.23
C LEU A 470 7.28 -28.29 3.05
N GLU A 471 7.87 -29.04 3.99
CA GLU A 471 9.01 -28.56 4.77
C GLU A 471 10.23 -28.29 3.91
N GLU A 472 10.56 -29.17 2.96
CA GLU A 472 11.67 -28.96 2.02
C GLU A 472 11.45 -27.73 1.12
N ALA A 473 10.23 -27.51 0.64
CA ALA A 473 9.88 -26.32 -0.13
C ALA A 473 10.06 -25.03 0.69
N PHE A 474 9.57 -25.01 1.93
CA PHE A 474 9.71 -23.85 2.82
C PHE A 474 11.18 -23.59 3.17
N ARG A 475 11.92 -24.66 3.45
CA ARG A 475 13.36 -24.62 3.72
C ARG A 475 14.14 -24.09 2.52
N TYR A 476 13.79 -24.49 1.30
CA TYR A 476 14.37 -23.94 0.08
C TYR A 476 14.13 -22.42 -0.02
N SER A 477 12.90 -21.96 0.24
CA SER A 477 12.58 -20.53 0.29
C SER A 477 13.39 -19.76 1.32
N LEU A 478 13.50 -20.29 2.54
CA LEU A 478 14.25 -19.65 3.64
C LEU A 478 15.76 -19.58 3.33
N LYS A 479 16.35 -20.65 2.81
CA LYS A 479 17.76 -20.67 2.36
C LYS A 479 18.01 -19.61 1.28
N ARG A 480 17.09 -19.46 0.34
CA ARG A 480 17.17 -18.40 -0.68
C ARG A 480 17.00 -17.01 -0.07
N LEU A 481 16.08 -16.81 0.88
CA LEU A 481 15.93 -15.53 1.56
C LEU A 481 17.19 -15.12 2.35
N LEU A 482 17.87 -16.10 2.94
CA LEU A 482 19.08 -15.91 3.76
C LEU A 482 20.39 -15.96 2.98
N ARG A 483 20.35 -16.33 1.69
CA ARG A 483 21.52 -16.51 0.81
C ARG A 483 22.48 -17.60 1.32
N GLY A 484 21.95 -18.74 1.77
CA GLY A 484 22.75 -19.89 2.17
C GLY A 484 22.12 -20.72 3.30
N GLU A 485 22.91 -21.67 3.81
CA GLU A 485 22.56 -22.42 5.02
C GLU A 485 22.62 -21.51 6.26
N PRO A 486 21.83 -21.80 7.31
CA PRO A 486 21.95 -21.13 8.60
C PRO A 486 23.39 -21.17 9.10
N THR A 487 23.96 -20.00 9.39
CA THR A 487 25.28 -19.88 10.05
C THR A 487 25.17 -19.98 11.58
N SER A 488 23.96 -19.82 12.12
CA SER A 488 23.60 -19.97 13.53
C SER A 488 22.23 -20.65 13.64
N THR A 489 21.97 -21.30 14.78
CA THR A 489 20.70 -22.02 15.05
C THR A 489 20.12 -21.54 16.39
N PRO A 490 19.01 -20.79 16.41
CA PRO A 490 18.28 -20.29 15.25
C PRO A 490 19.05 -19.14 14.55
N THR A 491 18.76 -18.90 13.27
CA THR A 491 19.41 -17.84 12.47
C THR A 491 19.34 -16.47 13.14
N ASP A 492 20.38 -15.64 13.05
CA ASP A 492 20.35 -14.28 13.61
C ASP A 492 19.29 -13.39 12.94
N ALA A 493 19.13 -13.56 11.62
CA ALA A 493 18.20 -12.81 10.81
C ALA A 493 16.75 -13.22 11.04
N ILE A 494 15.85 -12.22 11.10
CA ILE A 494 14.41 -12.44 11.21
C ILE A 494 13.81 -12.54 9.82
N CYS A 495 13.01 -13.58 9.60
CA CYS A 495 12.22 -13.77 8.41
C CYS A 495 10.73 -13.52 8.74
N SER A 496 10.15 -12.45 8.19
CA SER A 496 8.72 -12.17 8.26
C SER A 496 8.03 -12.75 7.02
N LEU A 497 7.08 -13.67 7.21
CA LEU A 497 6.43 -14.45 6.16
C LEU A 497 4.92 -14.19 6.15
N ARG A 498 4.38 -13.87 4.98
CA ARG A 498 2.95 -13.99 4.67
C ARG A 498 2.76 -15.16 3.73
N ILE A 499 2.04 -16.18 4.20
CA ILE A 499 1.85 -17.45 3.50
C ILE A 499 0.39 -17.52 3.09
N PHE A 500 0.14 -17.34 1.81
CA PHE A 500 -1.19 -17.45 1.23
C PHE A 500 -1.43 -18.88 0.79
N TYR A 501 -2.55 -19.48 1.19
CA TYR A 501 -2.93 -20.81 0.75
C TYR A 501 -4.33 -20.79 0.15
N LYS A 502 -4.49 -21.48 -0.98
CA LYS A 502 -5.75 -21.58 -1.70
C LYS A 502 -6.71 -22.48 -0.91
N VAL A 503 -7.89 -21.96 -0.56
CA VAL A 503 -8.98 -22.77 -0.04
C VAL A 503 -9.78 -23.41 -1.18
N SER A 504 -10.23 -24.66 -0.99
CA SER A 504 -10.99 -25.42 -1.98
C SER A 504 -12.22 -26.05 -1.33
N GLN A 505 -13.34 -26.12 -2.05
CA GLN A 505 -14.58 -26.78 -1.60
C GLN A 505 -14.49 -28.32 -1.75
N ASP A 506 -13.81 -28.82 -2.79
CA ASP A 506 -13.88 -30.24 -3.20
C ASP A 506 -12.57 -31.04 -3.07
N GLN A 507 -11.51 -30.42 -2.55
CA GLN A 507 -10.23 -31.12 -2.33
C GLN A 507 -9.82 -30.96 -0.88
N LYS A 508 -9.27 -32.03 -0.27
CA LYS A 508 -8.50 -31.91 0.98
C LYS A 508 -7.37 -30.91 0.69
N PRO A 509 -7.48 -29.64 1.13
CA PRO A 509 -6.45 -28.66 0.82
C PRO A 509 -5.20 -29.07 1.59
N ILE A 510 -4.06 -28.49 1.27
CA ILE A 510 -3.03 -28.32 2.30
C ILE A 510 -3.71 -27.65 3.48
N CYS A 511 -3.94 -28.42 4.53
CA CYS A 511 -4.63 -27.92 5.68
C CYS A 511 -3.70 -26.89 6.33
N ARG A 512 -4.24 -25.74 6.73
CA ARG A 512 -3.53 -24.75 7.55
C ARG A 512 -2.73 -25.40 8.69
N GLN A 513 -3.24 -26.50 9.25
CA GLN A 513 -2.55 -27.34 10.25
C GLN A 513 -1.20 -27.87 9.77
N LEU A 514 -1.11 -28.35 8.52
CA LEU A 514 0.13 -28.83 7.92
C LEU A 514 1.15 -27.70 7.78
N ILE A 515 0.72 -26.54 7.26
CA ILE A 515 1.58 -25.34 7.17
C ILE A 515 2.08 -24.94 8.56
N ASN A 516 1.20 -24.90 9.56
CA ASN A 516 1.55 -24.55 10.93
C ASN A 516 2.52 -25.57 11.56
N ALA A 517 2.32 -26.87 11.32
CA ALA A 517 3.24 -27.91 11.78
C ALA A 517 4.63 -27.75 11.15
N THR A 518 4.69 -27.53 9.83
CA THR A 518 5.94 -27.22 9.12
C THR A 518 6.63 -25.97 9.67
N LEU A 519 5.89 -24.89 9.93
CA LEU A 519 6.45 -23.67 10.52
C LEU A 519 7.00 -23.91 11.94
N ASN A 520 6.31 -24.72 12.74
CA ASN A 520 6.78 -25.06 14.09
C ASN A 520 8.10 -25.85 14.06
N ASN A 521 8.25 -26.78 13.12
CA ASN A 521 9.53 -27.48 12.90
C ASN A 521 10.64 -26.50 12.50
N LEU A 522 10.37 -25.63 11.51
CA LEU A 522 11.37 -24.71 10.98
C LEU A 522 11.78 -23.62 11.98
N ARG A 523 10.92 -23.26 12.95
CA ARG A 523 11.25 -22.29 14.01
C ARG A 523 12.39 -22.72 14.93
N VAL A 524 12.73 -24.01 14.95
CA VAL A 524 13.91 -24.52 15.66
C VAL A 524 15.20 -23.99 15.01
N GLU A 525 15.21 -23.86 13.68
CA GLU A 525 16.39 -23.50 12.91
C GLU A 525 16.39 -22.04 12.44
N TYR A 526 15.21 -21.46 12.22
CA TYR A 526 15.03 -20.15 11.62
C TYR A 526 14.21 -19.24 12.54
N ARG A 527 14.62 -17.97 12.68
CA ARG A 527 13.80 -16.96 13.38
C ARG A 527 12.67 -16.49 12.48
N ILE A 528 11.56 -17.22 12.52
CA ILE A 528 10.39 -16.99 11.67
C ILE A 528 9.25 -16.32 12.44
N VAL A 529 8.77 -15.21 11.90
CA VAL A 529 7.47 -14.62 12.21
C VAL A 529 6.57 -14.85 11.00
N ALA A 530 5.40 -15.44 11.18
CA ALA A 530 4.59 -15.87 10.03
C ALA A 530 3.08 -15.71 10.24
N THR A 531 2.40 -15.49 9.12
CA THR A 531 0.93 -15.47 9.02
C THR A 531 0.48 -16.41 7.93
N VAL A 532 -0.46 -17.28 8.25
CA VAL A 532 -1.06 -18.24 7.30
C VAL A 532 -2.45 -17.75 6.93
N ILE A 533 -2.62 -17.39 5.66
CA ILE A 533 -3.71 -16.54 5.17
C ILE A 533 -4.50 -17.33 4.12
N PRO A 534 -5.77 -17.70 4.40
CA PRO A 534 -6.63 -18.36 3.42
C PRO A 534 -7.04 -17.39 2.31
N VAL A 535 -7.01 -17.83 1.06
CA VAL A 535 -7.39 -17.01 -0.11
C VAL A 535 -8.15 -17.83 -1.14
N LEU A 536 -8.95 -17.17 -1.98
CA LEU A 536 -9.76 -17.86 -2.98
C LEU A 536 -8.90 -18.47 -4.08
N HIS A 537 -7.96 -17.69 -4.61
CA HIS A 537 -7.01 -18.12 -5.64
C HIS A 537 -5.67 -17.40 -5.52
N LEU A 538 -4.65 -17.98 -6.14
CA LEU A 538 -3.31 -17.42 -6.28
C LEU A 538 -3.03 -17.06 -7.74
N HIS A 539 -1.81 -16.60 -8.02
CA HIS A 539 -1.40 -16.11 -9.33
C HIS A 539 -1.66 -17.07 -10.51
N HIS A 540 -1.74 -18.38 -10.27
CA HIS A 540 -1.97 -19.42 -11.28
C HIS A 540 -2.87 -20.54 -10.71
N PRO A 541 -3.74 -21.18 -11.51
CA PRO A 541 -4.67 -22.23 -11.04
C PRO A 541 -4.03 -23.39 -10.28
N ASN A 542 -2.84 -23.82 -10.73
CA ASN A 542 -2.09 -24.93 -10.14
C ASN A 542 -1.29 -24.54 -8.89
N THR A 543 -1.24 -23.26 -8.55
CA THR A 543 -0.52 -22.79 -7.36
C THR A 543 -1.44 -22.88 -6.16
N PHE A 544 -0.99 -23.58 -5.12
CA PHE A 544 -1.76 -23.81 -3.91
C PHE A 544 -1.20 -23.10 -2.68
N VAL A 545 0.10 -22.77 -2.69
CA VAL A 545 0.75 -21.94 -1.67
C VAL A 545 1.62 -20.87 -2.33
N SER A 546 1.50 -19.64 -1.83
CA SER A 546 2.40 -18.54 -2.12
C SER A 546 3.02 -18.02 -0.83
N ILE A 547 4.30 -17.63 -0.87
CA ILE A 547 5.02 -17.06 0.28
C ILE A 547 5.62 -15.72 -0.13
N CYS A 548 5.10 -14.64 0.44
CA CYS A 548 5.73 -13.33 0.43
C CYS A 548 6.55 -13.18 1.71
N ALA A 549 7.88 -13.19 1.60
CA ALA A 549 8.74 -13.08 2.76
C ALA A 549 9.72 -11.92 2.66
N LEU A 550 10.06 -11.38 3.82
CA LEU A 550 10.96 -10.25 4.01
C LEU A 550 11.97 -10.61 5.09
N ARG A 551 13.23 -10.35 4.81
CA ARG A 551 14.33 -10.42 5.77
C ARG A 551 14.87 -9.03 6.00
N HIS A 552 14.87 -8.65 7.27
CA HIS A 552 15.68 -7.55 7.77
C HIS A 552 16.81 -8.15 8.59
N ASN A 553 18.01 -8.01 8.08
CA ASN A 553 19.25 -8.24 8.79
C ASN A 553 19.97 -6.88 8.93
N THR A 554 20.98 -6.84 9.78
CA THR A 554 21.99 -5.77 9.75
C THR A 554 23.06 -6.07 8.72
#